data_AF-A0A6G2B9B0-F1
#
_entry.id   AF-A0A6G2B9B0-F1
#
_cell.length_a   1.000
_cell.length_b   1.000
_cell.length_c   1.000
_cell.angle_alpha   90.00
_cell.angle_beta   90.00
_cell.angle_gamma   90.00
#
_symmetry.space_group_name_H-M   'P 1'
#
loop_
_entity.id
_entity.type
_entity.pdbx_description
1 polymer ?
#
loop_
_entity_poly.entity_id
_entity_poly.type
_entity_poly.pdbx_seq_one_letter_code
_entity_poly.pdbx_strand_id
1 'polypeptide(L)'
;MLNHDWMPEAIWIKLIGTLPSLFWVTFATVVYLSLRKTIIQSLVPRVTALRALGVEVEIAGQLLDQATERSDIPVTPADRRGVLNRLEHAAETLRGGSILWVDDHPEFNYPLTKIFRSMEMRVDAVRSTDDALIALRRDSYDIILSDIDRHGDPQAGISMLRELETQAINLPVLVYSANFNPELGVDRRIFAATNNPVEVAHYVIDLLERVRFGSPNVRGW
;
A
#
# COMPACT_ATOMS: atom_id res chain seq x y z
N MET A 1 45.37 28.81 -64.07
CA MET A 1 44.05 28.60 -64.67
C MET A 1 43.52 27.31 -64.05
N LEU A 2 42.78 27.44 -62.94
CA LEU A 2 42.37 26.31 -62.09
C LEU A 2 41.13 25.66 -62.72
N ASN A 3 41.26 24.45 -63.26
CA ASN A 3 40.12 23.65 -63.73
C ASN A 3 39.36 23.12 -62.51
N HIS A 4 38.10 23.50 -62.43
CA HIS A 4 37.15 23.19 -61.37
C HIS A 4 36.25 22.05 -61.87
N ASP A 5 36.80 20.83 -62.00
CA ASP A 5 36.00 19.64 -62.32
C ASP A 5 35.32 19.13 -61.05
N TRP A 6 34.13 19.65 -60.76
CA TRP A 6 33.35 19.30 -59.57
C TRP A 6 32.43 18.12 -59.85
N MET A 7 32.86 16.94 -59.40
CA MET A 7 32.12 15.68 -59.19
C MET A 7 31.17 15.21 -60.31
N PRO A 8 31.33 13.96 -60.83
CA PRO A 8 30.42 13.37 -61.84
C PRO A 8 28.94 13.47 -61.45
N GLU A 9 28.06 13.82 -62.39
CA GLU A 9 26.61 14.03 -62.17
C GLU A 9 25.92 12.83 -61.50
N ALA A 10 26.38 11.60 -61.78
CA ALA A 10 25.90 10.38 -61.14
C ALA A 10 26.16 10.34 -59.62
N ILE A 11 27.21 11.01 -59.15
CA ILE A 11 27.52 11.15 -57.72
C ILE A 11 26.58 12.19 -57.09
N TRP A 12 26.31 13.30 -57.76
CA TRP A 12 25.38 14.34 -57.27
C TRP A 12 23.97 13.80 -57.02
N ILE A 13 23.44 12.97 -57.93
CA ILE A 13 22.09 12.38 -57.78
C ILE A 13 22.04 11.42 -56.58
N LYS A 14 23.08 10.59 -56.40
CA LYS A 14 23.18 9.69 -55.23
C LYS A 14 23.37 10.46 -53.91
N LEU A 15 24.11 11.57 -53.94
CA LEU A 15 24.31 12.43 -52.77
C LEU A 15 22.99 13.08 -52.34
N ILE A 16 22.24 13.65 -53.28
CA ILE A 16 20.95 14.31 -53.01
C ILE A 16 19.90 13.31 -52.51
N GLY A 17 19.94 12.06 -52.98
CA GLY A 17 19.03 11.00 -52.50
C GLY A 17 19.35 10.48 -51.09
N THR A 18 20.59 10.58 -50.63
CA THR A 18 21.06 10.02 -49.34
C THR A 18 21.24 11.06 -48.24
N LEU A 19 21.38 12.33 -48.60
CA LEU A 19 21.48 13.43 -47.64
C LEU A 19 20.24 13.56 -46.73
N PRO A 20 19.00 13.46 -47.22
CA PRO A 20 17.81 13.58 -46.36
C PRO A 20 17.69 12.43 -45.35
N SER A 21 18.04 11.20 -45.74
CA SER A 21 17.98 10.05 -44.83
C SER A 21 19.08 10.11 -43.77
N LEU A 22 20.30 10.51 -44.14
CA LEU A 22 21.37 10.75 -43.18
C LEU A 22 21.02 11.88 -42.20
N PHE A 23 20.36 12.93 -42.70
CA PHE A 23 19.85 14.02 -41.87
C PHE A 23 18.79 13.54 -40.87
N TRP A 24 17.82 12.73 -41.28
CA TRP A 24 16.83 12.17 -40.34
C TRP A 24 17.45 11.26 -39.29
N VAL A 25 18.44 10.44 -39.65
CA VAL A 25 19.14 9.57 -38.69
C VAL A 25 19.93 10.38 -37.68
N THR A 26 20.68 11.39 -38.14
CA THR A 26 21.44 12.27 -37.25
C THR A 26 20.53 13.12 -36.37
N PHE A 27 19.45 13.68 -36.92
CA PHE A 27 18.42 14.39 -36.16
C PHE A 27 17.78 13.49 -35.10
N ALA A 28 17.31 12.29 -35.48
CA ALA A 28 16.71 11.34 -34.55
C ALA A 28 17.71 10.90 -33.46
N THR A 29 18.99 10.73 -33.82
CA THR A 29 20.05 10.40 -32.86
C THR A 29 20.29 11.54 -31.88
N VAL A 30 20.37 12.79 -32.34
CA VAL A 30 20.55 13.97 -31.46
C VAL A 30 19.33 14.15 -30.56
N VAL A 31 18.12 13.99 -31.10
CA VAL A 31 16.87 14.05 -30.32
C VAL A 31 16.84 12.94 -29.28
N TYR A 32 17.15 11.69 -29.65
CA TYR A 32 17.25 10.58 -28.71
C TYR A 32 18.31 10.86 -27.64
N LEU A 33 19.50 11.31 -28.02
CA LEU A 33 20.57 11.59 -27.08
C LEU A 33 20.21 12.76 -26.14
N SER A 34 19.52 13.78 -26.62
CA SER A 34 19.06 14.92 -25.83
C SER A 34 17.94 14.55 -24.88
N LEU A 35 16.98 13.73 -25.33
CA LEU A 35 15.79 13.37 -24.56
C LEU A 35 15.98 12.12 -23.70
N ARG A 36 16.93 11.22 -24.00
CA ARG A 36 17.12 9.97 -23.24
C ARG A 36 17.34 10.21 -21.76
N LYS A 37 18.10 11.25 -21.40
CA LYS A 37 18.38 11.57 -20.00
C LYS A 37 17.09 12.00 -19.29
N THR A 38 16.29 12.87 -19.91
CA THR A 38 14.99 13.31 -19.39
C THR A 38 13.99 12.16 -19.32
N ILE A 39 13.87 11.33 -20.36
CA ILE A 39 12.96 10.19 -20.42
C ILE A 39 13.33 9.13 -19.38
N ILE A 40 14.62 8.76 -19.28
CA ILE A 40 15.10 7.75 -18.32
C ILE A 40 14.95 8.26 -16.88
N GLN A 41 15.18 9.54 -16.61
CA GLN A 41 15.10 10.07 -15.24
C GLN A 41 13.67 10.35 -14.78
N SER A 42 12.73 10.66 -15.69
CA SER A 42 11.38 11.09 -15.30
C SER A 42 10.26 10.07 -15.61
N LEU A 43 10.39 9.29 -16.68
CA LEU A 43 9.32 8.39 -17.14
C LEU A 43 9.57 6.94 -16.71
N VAL A 44 10.82 6.46 -16.77
CA VAL A 44 11.15 5.08 -16.37
C VAL A 44 10.82 4.78 -14.91
N PRO A 45 11.11 5.65 -13.92
CA PRO A 45 10.75 5.38 -12.53
C PRO A 45 9.25 5.29 -12.32
N ARG A 46 8.48 6.18 -12.95
CA ARG A 46 7.01 6.20 -12.85
C ARG A 46 6.37 4.97 -13.48
N VAL A 47 6.82 4.56 -14.67
CA VAL A 47 6.32 3.35 -15.34
C VAL A 47 6.70 2.08 -14.57
N THR A 48 7.90 2.04 -14.00
CA THR A 48 8.34 0.91 -13.15
C THR A 48 7.52 0.82 -11.86
N ALA A 49 7.27 1.96 -11.21
CA ALA A 49 6.44 2.03 -10.02
C ALA A 49 4.99 1.61 -10.31
N LEU A 50 4.39 2.07 -11.41
CA LEU A 50 3.05 1.64 -11.83
C LEU A 50 2.98 0.14 -12.09
N ARG A 51 4.03 -0.46 -12.68
CA ARG A 51 4.09 -1.92 -12.86
C ARG A 51 4.24 -2.67 -11.53
N ALA A 52 5.08 -2.18 -10.63
CA ALA A 52 5.24 -2.76 -9.30
C ALA A 52 3.91 -2.74 -8.54
N LEU A 53 3.22 -1.59 -8.54
CA LEU A 53 1.92 -1.43 -7.92
C LEU A 53 0.87 -2.36 -8.54
N GLY A 54 0.82 -2.49 -9.88
CA GLY A 54 -0.10 -3.41 -10.54
C GLY A 54 0.12 -4.88 -10.12
N VAL A 55 1.38 -5.29 -9.96
CA VAL A 55 1.72 -6.64 -9.45
C VAL A 55 1.32 -6.80 -7.98
N GLU A 56 1.57 -5.79 -7.15
CA GLU A 56 1.17 -5.78 -5.73
C GLU A 56 -0.35 -5.87 -5.57
N VAL A 57 -1.12 -5.18 -6.41
CA VAL A 57 -2.59 -5.24 -6.42
C VAL A 57 -3.09 -6.60 -6.88
N GLU A 58 -2.47 -7.22 -7.88
CA GLU A 58 -2.81 -8.58 -8.31
C GLU A 58 -2.57 -9.61 -7.19
N ILE A 59 -1.41 -9.51 -6.53
CA ILE A 59 -1.07 -10.33 -5.36
C ILE A 59 -2.06 -10.08 -4.23
N ALA A 60 -2.42 -8.82 -3.97
CA ALA A 60 -3.40 -8.46 -2.96
C ALA A 60 -4.76 -9.09 -3.23
N GLY A 61 -5.17 -9.18 -4.51
CA GLY A 61 -6.39 -9.86 -4.92
C GLY A 61 -6.37 -11.35 -4.56
N GLN A 62 -5.28 -12.05 -4.87
CA GLN A 62 -5.15 -13.48 -4.53
C GLN A 62 -5.12 -13.73 -3.02
N LEU A 63 -4.44 -12.85 -2.27
CA LEU A 63 -4.40 -12.94 -0.81
C LEU A 63 -5.74 -12.63 -0.18
N LEU A 64 -6.52 -11.71 -0.77
CA LEU A 64 -7.86 -11.42 -0.32
C LEU A 64 -8.77 -12.63 -0.53
N ASP A 65 -8.68 -13.28 -1.70
CA ASP A 65 -9.43 -14.51 -1.97
C ASP A 65 -9.09 -15.58 -0.90
N GLN A 66 -7.82 -15.77 -0.56
CA GLN A 66 -7.38 -16.68 0.52
C GLN A 66 -7.90 -16.28 1.91
N ALA A 67 -7.98 -14.98 2.22
CA ALA A 67 -8.56 -14.50 3.47
C ALA A 67 -10.06 -14.82 3.54
N THR A 68 -10.76 -14.68 2.42
CA THR A 68 -12.21 -14.94 2.34
C THR A 68 -12.56 -16.42 2.38
N GLU A 69 -11.73 -17.31 1.83
CA GLU A 69 -11.95 -18.77 1.90
C GLU A 69 -12.02 -19.31 3.34
N ARG A 70 -11.43 -18.60 4.30
CA ARG A 70 -11.47 -18.95 5.73
C ARG A 70 -12.63 -18.33 6.48
N SER A 71 -13.34 -17.39 5.86
CA SER A 71 -14.49 -16.70 6.46
C SER A 71 -15.77 -17.26 5.88
N ASP A 72 -16.77 -17.50 6.72
CA ASP A 72 -18.11 -17.91 6.26
C ASP A 72 -18.92 -16.75 5.63
N ILE A 73 -18.29 -15.58 5.44
CA ILE A 73 -18.93 -14.37 4.94
C ILE A 73 -18.81 -14.34 3.40
N PRO A 74 -19.94 -14.28 2.68
CA PRO A 74 -19.92 -14.16 1.23
C PRO A 74 -19.30 -12.83 0.80
N VAL A 75 -18.25 -12.89 -0.01
CA VAL A 75 -17.66 -11.70 -0.64
C VAL A 75 -18.04 -11.65 -2.11
N THR A 76 -18.65 -10.56 -2.53
CA THR A 76 -19.04 -10.42 -3.94
C THR A 76 -17.84 -10.00 -4.80
N PRO A 77 -17.83 -10.31 -6.10
CA PRO A 77 -16.82 -9.79 -7.02
C PRO A 77 -16.78 -8.26 -7.07
N ALA A 78 -17.89 -7.58 -6.73
CA ALA A 78 -17.93 -6.13 -6.66
C ALA A 78 -17.15 -5.61 -5.44
N ASP A 79 -17.34 -6.22 -4.26
CA ASP A 79 -16.60 -5.87 -3.04
C ASP A 79 -15.10 -6.08 -3.23
N ARG A 80 -14.73 -7.23 -3.82
CA ARG A 80 -13.35 -7.55 -4.18
C ARG A 80 -12.73 -6.48 -5.07
N ARG A 81 -13.41 -6.08 -6.15
CA ARG A 81 -12.91 -5.01 -7.03
C ARG A 81 -12.85 -3.67 -6.31
N GLY A 82 -13.85 -3.37 -5.49
CA GLY A 82 -13.91 -2.13 -4.72
C GLY A 82 -12.70 -1.96 -3.80
N VAL A 83 -12.35 -2.98 -3.03
CA VAL A 83 -11.20 -2.92 -2.12
C VAL A 83 -9.87 -2.88 -2.87
N LEU A 84 -9.71 -3.62 -3.97
CA LEU A 84 -8.49 -3.56 -4.77
C LEU A 84 -8.26 -2.20 -5.41
N ASN A 85 -9.32 -1.60 -5.95
CA ASN A 85 -9.25 -0.22 -6.46
C ASN A 85 -8.85 0.74 -5.35
N ARG A 86 -9.42 0.59 -4.13
CA ARG A 86 -9.06 1.44 -3.00
C ARG A 86 -7.62 1.24 -2.54
N LEU A 87 -7.11 0.01 -2.49
CA LEU A 87 -5.70 -0.28 -2.19
C LEU A 87 -4.76 0.37 -3.21
N GLU A 88 -5.08 0.28 -4.50
CA GLU A 88 -4.32 0.95 -5.57
C GLU A 88 -4.28 2.47 -5.37
N HIS A 89 -5.43 3.09 -5.09
CA HIS A 89 -5.50 4.55 -4.90
C HIS A 89 -4.84 5.01 -3.60
N ALA A 90 -4.90 4.19 -2.55
CA ALA A 90 -4.36 4.51 -1.23
C ALA A 90 -2.90 4.08 -1.04
N ALA A 91 -2.25 3.44 -2.03
CA ALA A 91 -0.90 2.86 -1.88
C ALA A 91 0.13 3.84 -1.30
N GLU A 92 0.17 5.09 -1.78
CA GLU A 92 1.07 6.13 -1.27
C GLU A 92 0.72 6.56 0.18
N THR A 93 -0.57 6.55 0.53
CA THR A 93 -1.04 6.81 1.90
C THR A 93 -0.72 5.65 2.84
N LEU A 94 -0.71 4.42 2.34
CA LEU A 94 -0.40 3.24 3.13
C LEU A 94 1.11 3.06 3.34
N ARG A 95 1.94 3.42 2.33
CA ARG A 95 3.40 3.25 2.37
C ARG A 95 4.01 3.80 3.66
N GLY A 96 4.72 2.94 4.40
CA GLY A 96 5.37 3.31 5.67
C GLY A 96 4.43 3.40 6.87
N GLY A 97 3.14 3.09 6.70
CA GLY A 97 2.19 2.92 7.79
C GLY A 97 2.54 1.73 8.67
N SER A 98 2.08 1.75 9.92
CA SER A 98 2.45 0.77 10.94
C SER A 98 1.25 0.25 11.72
N ILE A 99 1.10 -1.07 11.72
CA ILE A 99 0.01 -1.79 12.36
C ILE A 99 0.58 -2.67 13.48
N LEU A 100 0.03 -2.54 14.68
CA LEU A 100 0.17 -3.56 15.73
C LEU A 100 -1.05 -4.45 15.70
N TRP A 101 -0.88 -5.74 15.42
CA TRP A 101 -1.99 -6.71 15.38
C TRP A 101 -1.91 -7.63 16.59
N VAL A 102 -2.91 -7.59 17.46
CA VAL A 102 -2.98 -8.36 18.70
C VAL A 102 -4.02 -9.48 18.57
N ASP A 103 -3.54 -10.69 18.32
CA ASP A 103 -4.35 -11.86 17.99
C ASP A 103 -3.58 -13.14 18.39
N ASP A 104 -4.24 -14.08 19.06
CA ASP A 104 -3.62 -15.31 19.55
C ASP A 104 -3.39 -16.36 18.44
N HIS A 105 -4.05 -16.18 17.29
CA HIS A 105 -3.94 -16.98 16.07
C HIS A 105 -3.47 -16.17 14.85
N PRO A 106 -2.27 -15.56 14.89
CA PRO A 106 -1.76 -14.73 13.79
C PRO A 106 -1.58 -15.49 12.47
N GLU A 107 -1.48 -16.82 12.50
CA GLU A 107 -1.48 -17.70 11.33
C GLU A 107 -2.76 -17.62 10.49
N PHE A 108 -3.89 -17.23 11.09
CA PHE A 108 -5.15 -17.05 10.38
C PHE A 108 -5.24 -15.74 9.63
N ASN A 109 -4.49 -14.74 10.10
CA ASN A 109 -4.45 -13.39 9.53
C ASN A 109 -3.36 -13.20 8.47
N TYR A 110 -2.55 -14.24 8.21
CA TYR A 110 -1.41 -14.17 7.30
C TYR A 110 -1.74 -13.53 5.94
N PRO A 111 -2.83 -13.89 5.23
CA PRO A 111 -3.14 -13.27 3.95
C PRO A 111 -3.35 -11.75 4.03
N LEU A 112 -4.10 -11.28 5.04
CA LEU A 112 -4.31 -9.85 5.28
C LEU A 112 -3.00 -9.13 5.64
N THR A 113 -2.17 -9.71 6.52
CA THR A 113 -0.86 -9.11 6.83
C THR A 113 0.04 -8.97 5.61
N LYS A 114 -0.06 -9.90 4.66
CA LYS A 114 0.70 -9.87 3.41
C LYS A 114 0.22 -8.78 2.47
N ILE A 115 -1.09 -8.51 2.40
CA ILE A 115 -1.65 -7.38 1.65
C ILE A 115 -1.07 -6.06 2.18
N PHE A 116 -1.12 -5.85 3.50
CA PHE A 116 -0.59 -4.60 4.08
C PHE A 116 0.92 -4.45 3.87
N ARG A 117 1.68 -5.55 4.01
CA ARG A 117 3.13 -5.55 3.75
C ARG A 117 3.47 -5.32 2.28
N SER A 118 2.65 -5.79 1.32
CA SER A 118 2.87 -5.49 -0.09
C SER A 118 2.61 -4.01 -0.40
N MET A 119 1.77 -3.33 0.40
CA MET A 119 1.60 -1.87 0.36
C MET A 119 2.67 -1.12 1.18
N GLU A 120 3.83 -1.75 1.41
CA GLU A 120 4.97 -1.21 2.16
C GLU A 120 4.64 -0.79 3.61
N MET A 121 3.63 -1.40 4.24
CA MET A 121 3.33 -1.20 5.66
C MET A 121 4.16 -2.15 6.54
N ARG A 122 4.48 -1.70 7.75
CA ARG A 122 4.96 -2.58 8.83
C ARG A 122 3.76 -3.17 9.56
N VAL A 123 3.76 -4.49 9.72
CA VAL A 123 2.75 -5.20 10.52
C VAL A 123 3.46 -6.09 11.51
N ASP A 124 3.31 -5.77 12.80
CA ASP A 124 3.86 -6.55 13.90
C ASP A 124 2.72 -7.29 14.59
N ALA A 125 2.80 -8.62 14.57
CA ALA A 125 1.80 -9.49 15.17
C ALA A 125 2.28 -9.94 16.57
N VAL A 126 1.43 -9.75 17.56
CA VAL A 126 1.64 -10.13 18.96
C VAL A 126 0.43 -10.91 19.45
N ARG A 127 0.62 -11.78 20.45
CA ARG A 127 -0.42 -12.74 20.85
C ARG A 127 -1.25 -12.32 22.05
N SER A 128 -0.76 -11.38 22.85
CA SER A 128 -1.35 -11.02 24.12
C SER A 128 -1.39 -9.51 24.34
N THR A 129 -2.22 -9.08 25.28
CA THR A 129 -2.27 -7.70 25.78
C THR A 129 -0.89 -7.26 26.29
N ASP A 130 -0.20 -8.11 27.05
CA ASP A 130 1.12 -7.78 27.61
C ASP A 130 2.17 -7.57 26.51
N ASP A 131 2.20 -8.46 25.51
CA ASP A 131 3.10 -8.32 24.36
C ASP A 131 2.80 -7.05 23.57
N ALA A 132 1.52 -6.69 23.43
CA ALA A 132 1.11 -5.44 22.77
C ALA A 132 1.63 -4.22 23.53
N LEU A 133 1.51 -4.20 24.86
CA LEU A 133 2.02 -3.11 25.70
C LEU A 133 3.56 -3.04 25.70
N ILE A 134 4.26 -4.17 25.57
CA ILE A 134 5.71 -4.19 25.35
C ILE A 134 6.05 -3.58 23.99
N ALA A 135 5.35 -3.99 22.93
CA ALA A 135 5.57 -3.47 21.58
C ALA A 135 5.32 -1.96 21.48
N LEU A 136 4.24 -1.46 22.08
CA LEU A 136 3.86 -0.03 22.11
C LEU A 136 4.86 0.84 22.86
N ARG A 137 5.64 0.27 23.79
CA ARG A 137 6.73 0.98 24.48
C ARG A 137 8.01 1.05 23.66
N ARG A 138 8.22 0.10 22.75
CA ARG A 138 9.43 0.00 21.93
C ARG A 138 9.31 0.77 20.63
N ASP A 139 8.15 0.68 19.99
CA ASP A 139 7.90 1.18 18.64
C ASP A 139 6.63 2.04 18.62
N SER A 140 6.58 2.98 17.66
CA SER A 140 5.34 3.73 17.36
C SER A 140 4.49 2.98 16.35
N TYR A 141 3.18 3.10 16.48
CA TYR A 141 2.19 2.52 15.57
C TYR A 141 1.15 3.57 15.21
N ASP A 142 0.57 3.45 14.01
CA ASP A 142 -0.51 4.32 13.56
C ASP A 142 -1.87 3.79 14.02
N ILE A 143 -2.02 2.46 14.03
CA ILE A 143 -3.27 1.76 14.36
C ILE A 143 -3.00 0.47 15.13
N ILE A 144 -4.00 0.02 15.89
CA ILE A 144 -4.03 -1.29 16.54
C ILE A 144 -5.16 -2.11 15.91
N LEU A 145 -4.86 -3.33 15.46
CA LEU A 145 -5.85 -4.35 15.13
C LEU A 145 -5.93 -5.33 16.29
N SER A 146 -7.14 -5.72 16.71
CA SER A 146 -7.31 -6.60 17.87
C SER A 146 -8.41 -7.62 17.64
N ASP A 147 -8.12 -8.88 17.96
CA ASP A 147 -9.18 -9.82 18.34
C ASP A 147 -9.69 -9.48 19.74
N ILE A 148 -10.98 -9.66 20.00
CA ILE A 148 -11.61 -9.49 21.32
C ILE A 148 -11.46 -10.74 22.16
N ASP A 149 -11.65 -11.91 21.53
CA ASP A 149 -11.55 -13.20 22.17
C ASP A 149 -10.11 -13.69 22.00
N ARG A 150 -9.36 -13.85 23.10
CA ARG A 150 -7.97 -14.39 23.01
C ARG A 150 -7.71 -15.36 24.13
N HIS A 151 -7.07 -16.48 23.82
CA HIS A 151 -6.72 -17.54 24.76
C HIS A 151 -7.92 -18.04 25.60
N GLY A 152 -9.11 -18.02 25.02
CA GLY A 152 -10.37 -18.39 25.71
C GLY A 152 -10.92 -17.33 26.66
N ASP A 153 -10.35 -16.12 26.70
CA ASP A 153 -10.91 -14.96 27.40
C ASP A 153 -11.66 -14.04 26.40
N PRO A 154 -13.02 -14.01 26.46
CA PRO A 154 -13.82 -13.16 25.58
C PRO A 154 -13.81 -11.67 25.97
N GLN A 155 -13.05 -11.31 27.00
CA GLN A 155 -12.86 -9.93 27.45
C GLN A 155 -11.43 -9.45 27.23
N ALA A 156 -10.57 -10.23 26.58
CA ALA A 156 -9.14 -9.90 26.45
C ALA A 156 -8.93 -8.58 25.70
N GLY A 157 -9.64 -8.37 24.59
CA GLY A 157 -9.57 -7.11 23.83
C GLY A 157 -10.18 -5.92 24.57
N ILE A 158 -11.27 -6.12 25.31
CA ILE A 158 -11.89 -5.07 26.14
C ILE A 158 -10.98 -4.68 27.31
N SER A 159 -10.34 -5.66 27.95
CA SER A 159 -9.37 -5.43 29.02
C SER A 159 -8.13 -4.71 28.49
N MET A 160 -7.65 -5.06 27.29
CA MET A 160 -6.59 -4.32 26.62
C MET A 160 -6.95 -2.86 26.40
N LEU A 161 -8.18 -2.55 25.98
CA LEU A 161 -8.62 -1.16 25.84
C LEU A 161 -8.49 -0.42 27.18
N ARG A 162 -8.91 -1.00 28.30
CA ARG A 162 -8.73 -0.38 29.62
C ARG A 162 -7.24 -0.11 29.93
N GLU A 163 -6.36 -1.06 29.65
CA GLU A 163 -4.91 -0.88 29.84
C GLU A 163 -4.29 0.19 28.93
N LEU A 164 -4.78 0.30 27.70
CA LEU A 164 -4.38 1.39 26.81
C LEU A 164 -4.83 2.76 27.36
N GLU A 165 -5.96 2.82 28.10
CA GLU A 165 -6.43 4.08 28.70
C GLU A 165 -5.62 4.46 29.93
N THR A 166 -5.30 3.49 30.80
CA THR A 166 -4.45 3.72 31.99
C THR A 166 -3.06 4.22 31.59
N GLN A 167 -2.56 3.80 30.43
CA GLN A 167 -1.27 4.23 29.87
C GLN A 167 -1.36 5.45 28.95
N ALA A 168 -2.53 6.09 28.84
CA ALA A 168 -2.78 7.26 27.99
C ALA A 168 -2.45 7.05 26.49
N ILE A 169 -2.61 5.82 25.99
CA ILE A 169 -2.40 5.44 24.60
C ILE A 169 -3.70 5.68 23.82
N ASN A 170 -3.67 6.68 22.94
CA ASN A 170 -4.83 7.16 22.16
C ASN A 170 -4.87 6.66 20.71
N LEU A 171 -4.21 5.53 20.42
CA LEU A 171 -4.25 4.95 19.08
C LEU A 171 -5.66 4.42 18.75
N PRO A 172 -6.13 4.61 17.51
CA PRO A 172 -7.37 3.99 17.06
C PRO A 172 -7.23 2.47 16.99
N VAL A 173 -8.30 1.79 17.40
CA VAL A 173 -8.39 0.33 17.44
C VAL A 173 -9.43 -0.14 16.42
N LEU A 174 -9.04 -1.05 15.54
CA LEU A 174 -9.93 -1.82 14.69
C LEU A 174 -10.09 -3.20 15.31
N VAL A 175 -11.33 -3.58 15.62
CA VAL A 175 -11.64 -4.93 16.09
C VAL A 175 -11.87 -5.84 14.89
N TYR A 176 -11.11 -6.92 14.80
CA TYR A 176 -11.34 -7.99 13.86
C TYR A 176 -11.53 -9.29 14.63
N SER A 177 -12.77 -9.72 14.76
CA SER A 177 -13.14 -10.87 15.60
C SER A 177 -14.39 -11.55 15.08
N ALA A 178 -14.41 -12.89 15.09
CA ALA A 178 -15.56 -13.66 14.63
C ALA A 178 -16.81 -13.44 15.51
N ASN A 179 -16.62 -13.21 16.82
CA ASN A 179 -17.68 -13.19 17.82
C ASN A 179 -17.88 -11.82 18.47
N PHE A 180 -17.62 -10.72 17.76
CA PHE A 180 -17.77 -9.39 18.35
C PHE A 180 -19.21 -9.15 18.85
N ASN A 181 -19.35 -8.92 20.15
CA ASN A 181 -20.60 -8.48 20.76
C ASN A 181 -20.51 -6.97 21.13
N PRO A 182 -21.25 -6.09 20.43
CA PRO A 182 -21.25 -4.65 20.70
C PRO A 182 -21.68 -4.26 22.11
N GLU A 183 -22.45 -5.12 22.80
CA GLU A 183 -22.95 -4.86 24.16
C GLU A 183 -21.85 -4.95 25.23
N LEU A 184 -20.68 -5.52 24.92
CA LEU A 184 -19.55 -5.64 25.83
C LEU A 184 -18.81 -4.30 26.06
N GLY A 185 -19.22 -3.25 25.35
CA GLY A 185 -18.76 -1.87 25.55
C GLY A 185 -18.19 -1.26 24.27
N VAL A 186 -18.55 0.00 24.03
CA VAL A 186 -18.03 0.79 22.90
C VAL A 186 -17.00 1.77 23.45
N ASP A 187 -15.73 1.38 23.44
CA ASP A 187 -14.64 2.30 23.77
C ASP A 187 -14.46 3.34 22.67
N ARG A 188 -14.19 4.61 23.02
CA ARG A 188 -14.00 5.70 22.05
C ARG A 188 -12.86 5.46 21.05
N ARG A 189 -11.93 4.57 21.36
CA ARG A 189 -10.82 4.20 20.47
C ARG A 189 -11.23 3.15 19.44
N ILE A 190 -12.31 2.39 19.68
CA ILE A 190 -12.83 1.47 18.67
C ILE A 190 -13.37 2.32 17.52
N PHE A 191 -12.64 2.28 16.40
CA PHE A 191 -13.05 2.96 15.17
C PHE A 191 -14.12 2.16 14.44
N ALA A 192 -13.91 0.85 14.35
CA ALA A 192 -14.83 -0.11 13.75
C ALA A 192 -14.60 -1.50 14.35
N ALA A 193 -15.58 -2.38 14.18
CA ALA A 193 -15.51 -3.79 14.51
C ALA A 193 -16.13 -4.60 13.38
N THR A 194 -15.46 -5.67 12.95
CA THR A 194 -15.91 -6.51 11.84
C THR A 194 -15.41 -7.95 11.98
N ASN A 195 -16.11 -8.88 11.35
CA ASN A 195 -15.66 -10.24 11.10
C ASN A 195 -15.35 -10.48 9.61
N ASN A 196 -15.52 -9.46 8.76
CA ASN A 196 -15.32 -9.53 7.32
C ASN A 196 -13.90 -9.08 6.93
N PRO A 197 -13.07 -9.96 6.34
CA PRO A 197 -11.70 -9.62 5.95
C PRO A 197 -11.62 -8.49 4.91
N VAL A 198 -12.64 -8.31 4.05
CA VAL A 198 -12.67 -7.21 3.08
C VAL A 198 -12.86 -5.87 3.78
N GLU A 199 -13.71 -5.82 4.79
CA GLU A 199 -13.95 -4.60 5.57
C GLU A 199 -12.71 -4.20 6.36
N VAL A 200 -11.91 -5.16 6.84
CA VAL A 200 -10.61 -4.87 7.49
C VAL A 200 -9.73 -4.00 6.61
N ALA A 201 -9.59 -4.35 5.32
CA ALA A 201 -8.79 -3.56 4.39
C ALA A 201 -9.39 -2.16 4.16
N HIS A 202 -10.71 -2.03 4.05
CA HIS A 202 -11.36 -0.71 3.97
C HIS A 202 -11.10 0.15 5.20
N TYR A 203 -11.28 -0.40 6.41
CA TYR A 203 -11.09 0.34 7.65
C TYR A 203 -9.63 0.70 7.90
N VAL A 204 -8.67 -0.15 7.52
CA VAL A 204 -7.25 0.19 7.60
C VAL A 204 -6.93 1.38 6.69
N ILE A 205 -7.48 1.42 5.47
CA ILE A 205 -7.32 2.57 4.56
C ILE A 205 -7.92 3.83 5.20
N ASP A 206 -9.16 3.77 5.67
CA ASP A 206 -9.85 4.91 6.29
C ASP A 206 -9.09 5.45 7.51
N LEU A 207 -8.59 4.55 8.36
CA LEU A 207 -7.82 4.92 9.55
C LEU A 207 -6.48 5.57 9.18
N LEU A 208 -5.74 5.02 8.22
CA LEU A 208 -4.45 5.56 7.80
C LEU A 208 -4.61 6.93 7.12
N GLU A 209 -5.64 7.09 6.29
CA GLU A 209 -6.01 8.40 5.74
C GLU A 209 -6.33 9.38 6.86
N ARG A 210 -7.12 8.97 7.86
CA ARG A 210 -7.46 9.82 9.01
C ARG A 210 -6.25 10.17 9.86
N VAL A 211 -5.34 9.24 10.13
CA VAL A 211 -4.12 9.51 10.92
C VAL A 211 -3.22 10.51 10.17
N ARG A 212 -3.10 10.36 8.85
CA ARG A 212 -2.24 11.22 8.03
C ARG A 212 -2.82 12.60 7.76
N PHE A 213 -4.11 12.70 7.50
CA PHE A 213 -4.76 13.95 7.06
C PHE A 213 -5.63 14.60 8.15
N GLY A 214 -6.05 13.84 9.16
CA GLY A 214 -6.88 14.30 10.27
C GLY A 214 -6.13 15.03 11.38
N SER A 215 -4.82 15.27 11.23
CA SER A 215 -4.02 16.12 12.12
C SER A 215 -3.73 17.49 11.48
N PRO A 216 -4.67 18.46 11.48
CA PRO A 216 -4.31 19.85 11.26
C PRO A 216 -3.52 20.34 12.48
N ASN A 217 -2.20 20.45 12.35
CA ASN A 217 -1.28 21.17 13.25
C ASN A 217 -1.29 20.77 14.74
N VAL A 218 -0.48 19.75 15.09
CA VAL A 218 0.30 19.75 16.35
C VAL A 218 1.74 19.28 16.05
N ARG A 219 2.40 19.90 15.06
CA ARG A 219 3.86 20.04 15.10
C ARG A 219 4.12 21.49 15.48
N GLY A 220 4.34 21.69 16.77
CA GLY A 220 4.58 23.00 17.34
C GLY A 220 5.93 23.59 16.94
N TRP A 221 5.91 24.92 16.93
CA TRP A 221 7.00 25.90 17.02
C TRP A 221 7.78 26.16 15.73
#